data_AF-A0A3M0WW48-F1
#
_entry.id   AF-A0A3M0WW48-F1
#
_cell.length_a   1.000
_cell.length_b   1.000
_cell.length_c   1.000
_cell.angle_alpha   90.00
_cell.angle_beta   90.00
_cell.angle_gamma   90.00
#
_symmetry.space_group_name_H-M   'P 1'
#
loop_
_entity.id
_entity.type
_entity.pdbx_description
1 polymer ?
#
loop_
_entity_poly.entity_id
_entity_poly.type
_entity_poly.pdbx_seq_one_letter_code
_entity_poly.pdbx_strand_id
1 'polypeptide(L)'
;MERFLRGILEERRALILLTEKYGFSLNDADKILAMLKTEKNAREMKFKSAQKIRRNYEPSNIEVDETEVLNKRHAALAGKVDVKPVEPVLPGARISLARSKKDEINLQKQKIDAEKLKRAEESLKPEPAKVKLSSPSTPPLAMSNGKAPVTDIKYTPKLIGPIEELGTMTVADFRRVASDINIAAEKILDKFKLLQEESYTDYLRGLNAWRKSPINSLYLKLLHESLDKGQSLSEIAASYRAKGMETLNPAEIEAVMEINKKIEV
;
A
#
# COMPACT_ATOMS: atom_id res chain seq x y z
N MET A 1 -6.57 7.00 29.58
CA MET A 1 -7.04 6.83 30.97
C MET A 1 -8.36 6.05 31.08
N GLU A 2 -9.36 6.28 30.24
CA GLU A 2 -10.68 5.64 30.39
C GLU A 2 -10.69 4.10 30.39
N ARG A 3 -9.84 3.44 29.59
CA ARG A 3 -9.76 1.97 29.54
C ARG A 3 -9.30 1.36 30.87
N PHE A 4 -8.38 2.06 31.55
CA PHE A 4 -7.85 1.64 32.85
C PHE A 4 -8.93 1.77 33.94
N LEU A 5 -9.68 2.88 33.92
CA LEU A 5 -10.79 3.11 34.84
C LEU A 5 -11.94 2.11 34.64
N ARG A 6 -12.27 1.74 33.39
CA ARG A 6 -13.27 0.70 33.11
C ARG A 6 -12.86 -0.68 33.63
N GLY A 7 -11.59 -1.07 33.48
CA GLY A 7 -11.08 -2.34 34.01
C GLY A 7 -11.20 -2.43 35.54
N ILE A 8 -10.84 -1.36 36.26
CA ILE A 8 -10.94 -1.30 37.73
C ILE A 8 -12.41 -1.39 38.19
N LEU A 9 -13.33 -0.73 37.48
CA LEU A 9 -14.77 -0.79 37.77
C LEU A 9 -15.36 -2.18 37.51
N GLU A 10 -14.92 -2.88 36.47
CA GLU A 10 -15.35 -4.24 36.16
C GLU A 10 -14.87 -5.26 37.20
N GLU A 11 -13.64 -5.13 37.69
CA GLU A 11 -13.11 -6.02 38.74
C GLU A 11 -13.85 -5.85 40.07
N ARG A 12 -14.12 -4.60 40.48
CA ARG A 12 -14.91 -4.31 41.68
C ARG A 12 -16.33 -4.85 41.58
N ARG A 13 -16.97 -4.70 40.41
CA ARG A 13 -18.31 -5.26 40.17
C ARG A 13 -18.31 -6.80 40.22
N ALA A 14 -17.27 -7.44 39.69
CA ALA A 14 -17.16 -8.90 39.74
C ALA A 14 -17.00 -9.41 41.18
N LEU A 15 -16.21 -8.73 42.02
CA LEU A 15 -16.07 -9.07 43.44
C LEU A 15 -17.39 -8.92 44.20
N ILE A 16 -18.11 -7.81 43.98
CA ILE A 16 -19.42 -7.58 44.60
C ILE A 16 -20.42 -8.67 44.17
N LEU A 17 -20.45 -9.04 42.89
CA LEU A 17 -21.33 -10.12 42.43
C LEU A 17 -20.98 -11.46 43.07
N LEU A 18 -19.71 -11.84 43.15
CA LEU A 18 -19.28 -13.11 43.76
C LEU A 18 -19.60 -13.18 45.26
N THR A 19 -19.46 -12.07 45.97
CA THR A 19 -19.71 -12.00 47.41
C THR A 19 -21.19 -11.88 47.75
N GLU A 20 -21.91 -10.94 47.13
CA GLU A 20 -23.31 -10.65 47.47
C GLU A 20 -24.30 -11.60 46.81
N LYS A 21 -24.09 -11.97 45.54
CA LYS A 21 -25.05 -12.79 44.78
C LYS A 21 -24.78 -14.28 44.90
N TYR A 22 -23.50 -14.67 44.99
CA TYR A 22 -23.09 -16.07 45.04
C TYR A 22 -22.56 -16.52 46.40
N GLY A 23 -22.49 -15.61 47.39
CA GLY A 23 -22.19 -15.95 48.79
C GLY A 23 -20.75 -16.41 49.03
N PHE A 24 -19.81 -16.14 48.11
CA PHE A 24 -18.41 -16.52 48.30
C PHE A 24 -17.74 -15.65 49.37
N SER A 25 -16.83 -16.26 50.14
CA SER A 25 -15.96 -15.49 51.04
C SER A 25 -15.06 -14.56 50.21
N LEU A 26 -14.65 -13.43 50.78
CA LEU A 26 -13.82 -12.43 50.08
C LEU A 26 -12.53 -13.07 49.50
N ASN A 27 -11.90 -13.96 50.28
CA ASN A 27 -10.69 -14.67 49.87
C ASN A 27 -10.94 -15.66 48.72
N ASP A 28 -12.11 -16.30 48.68
CA ASP A 28 -12.45 -17.23 47.60
C ASP A 28 -12.87 -16.49 46.34
N ALA A 29 -13.57 -15.36 46.47
CA ALA A 29 -13.90 -14.47 45.37
C ALA A 29 -12.65 -13.91 44.68
N ASP A 30 -11.62 -13.52 45.45
CA ASP A 30 -10.34 -13.04 44.91
C ASP A 30 -9.59 -14.13 44.13
N LYS A 31 -9.58 -15.38 44.64
CA LYS A 31 -8.98 -16.52 43.93
C LYS A 31 -9.72 -16.81 42.62
N ILE A 32 -11.05 -16.80 42.63
CA ILE A 32 -11.87 -17.00 41.44
C ILE A 32 -11.60 -15.90 40.41
N LEU A 33 -11.51 -14.65 40.84
CA LEU A 33 -11.19 -13.53 39.95
C LEU A 33 -9.79 -13.68 39.33
N ALA A 34 -8.81 -14.13 40.10
CA ALA A 34 -7.46 -14.40 39.59
C ALA A 34 -7.46 -15.51 38.52
N MET A 35 -8.23 -16.59 38.72
CA MET A 35 -8.38 -17.67 37.72
C MET A 35 -9.09 -17.19 36.45
N LEU A 36 -10.12 -16.36 36.57
CA LEU A 36 -10.81 -15.80 35.40
C LEU A 36 -9.91 -14.88 34.58
N LYS A 37 -9.02 -14.12 35.24
CA LYS A 37 -8.01 -13.29 34.56
C LYS A 37 -7.00 -14.13 33.78
N THR A 38 -6.52 -15.24 34.35
CA THR A 38 -5.56 -16.12 33.66
C THR A 38 -6.21 -16.82 32.46
N GLU A 39 -7.45 -17.28 32.58
CA GLU A 39 -8.18 -17.87 31.47
C GLU A 39 -8.47 -16.87 30.34
N LYS A 40 -8.88 -15.64 30.68
CA LYS A 40 -9.10 -14.58 29.70
C LYS A 40 -7.84 -14.30 28.89
N ASN A 41 -6.69 -14.18 29.56
CA ASN A 41 -5.40 -13.97 28.91
C ASN A 41 -5.02 -15.16 28.01
N ALA A 42 -5.24 -16.40 28.46
CA ALA A 42 -4.99 -17.59 27.65
C ALA A 42 -5.86 -17.65 26.39
N ARG A 43 -7.13 -17.25 26.47
CA ARG A 43 -8.04 -17.16 25.31
C ARG A 43 -7.61 -16.07 24.32
N GLU A 44 -7.22 -14.90 24.81
CA GLU A 44 -6.71 -13.82 23.95
C GLU A 44 -5.44 -14.23 23.21
N MET A 45 -4.53 -14.95 23.89
CA MET A 45 -3.31 -15.48 23.26
C MET A 45 -3.62 -16.50 22.16
N LYS A 46 -4.59 -17.41 22.39
CA LYS A 46 -5.06 -18.37 21.36
C LYS A 46 -5.74 -17.68 20.17
N PHE A 47 -6.50 -16.60 20.42
CA PHE A 47 -7.14 -15.84 19.36
C PHE A 47 -6.13 -15.07 18.51
N LYS A 48 -5.15 -14.42 19.15
CA LYS A 48 -4.06 -13.70 18.46
C LYS A 48 -3.18 -14.65 17.63
N SER A 49 -2.88 -15.86 18.13
CA SER A 49 -2.11 -16.85 17.37
C SER A 49 -2.90 -17.42 16.18
N ALA A 50 -4.20 -17.71 16.35
CA ALA A 50 -5.06 -18.13 15.25
C ALA A 50 -5.24 -17.05 14.17
N GLN A 51 -5.33 -15.78 14.57
CA GLN A 51 -5.41 -14.65 13.64
C GLN A 51 -4.09 -14.44 12.88
N LYS A 52 -2.94 -14.67 13.52
CA LYS A 52 -1.62 -14.66 12.87
C LYS A 52 -1.48 -15.80 11.83
N ILE A 53 -2.02 -16.99 12.12
CA ILE A 53 -2.04 -18.11 11.16
C ILE A 53 -2.90 -17.78 9.93
N ARG A 54 -4.05 -17.11 10.11
CA ARG A 54 -4.90 -16.66 8.99
C ARG A 54 -4.27 -15.53 8.16
N ARG A 55 -3.50 -14.64 8.79
CA ARG A 55 -2.83 -13.50 8.10
C ARG A 55 -1.62 -13.94 7.27
N ASN A 56 -1.03 -15.08 7.57
CA ASN A 56 0.09 -15.68 6.83
C ASN A 56 -0.36 -16.67 5.74
N TYR A 57 -1.65 -16.81 5.48
CA TYR A 57 -2.13 -17.54 4.29
C TYR A 57 -2.13 -16.57 3.10
N GLU A 58 -0.99 -16.44 2.44
CA GLU A 58 -0.98 -15.90 1.08
C GLU A 58 -1.71 -16.89 0.17
N PRO A 59 -2.77 -16.49 -0.55
CA PRO A 59 -3.30 -17.31 -1.63
C PRO A 59 -2.16 -17.45 -2.63
N SER A 60 -1.48 -18.59 -2.61
CA SER A 60 -0.45 -18.88 -3.60
C SER A 60 -1.12 -18.79 -4.97
N ASN A 61 -0.59 -17.92 -5.83
CA ASN A 61 -0.99 -17.72 -7.22
C ASN A 61 -0.66 -18.97 -8.06
N ILE A 62 -1.20 -20.12 -7.69
CA ILE A 62 -0.90 -21.42 -8.28
C ILE A 62 -1.31 -21.44 -9.77
N GLU A 63 -2.35 -20.69 -10.13
CA GLU A 63 -2.80 -20.53 -11.52
C GLU A 63 -1.79 -19.71 -12.35
N VAL A 64 -1.20 -18.66 -11.77
CA VAL A 64 -0.14 -17.88 -12.43
C VAL A 64 1.11 -18.75 -12.60
N ASP A 65 1.50 -19.51 -11.57
CA ASP A 65 2.63 -20.44 -11.65
C ASP A 65 2.43 -21.53 -12.71
N GLU A 66 1.21 -22.04 -12.86
CA GLU A 66 0.86 -23.07 -13.86
C GLU A 66 0.94 -22.52 -15.29
N THR A 67 0.37 -21.34 -15.54
CA THR A 67 0.43 -20.69 -16.86
C THR A 67 1.87 -20.35 -17.27
N GLU A 68 2.70 -19.90 -16.32
CA GLU A 68 4.12 -19.61 -16.58
C GLU A 68 4.89 -20.87 -17.00
N VAL A 69 4.64 -22.00 -16.35
CA VAL A 69 5.26 -23.29 -16.66
C VAL A 69 4.81 -23.80 -18.02
N LEU A 70 3.53 -23.65 -18.36
CA LEU A 70 3.00 -24.02 -19.68
C LEU A 70 3.64 -23.19 -20.80
N ASN A 71 3.77 -21.88 -20.62
CA ASN A 71 4.41 -20.99 -21.59
C ASN A 71 5.88 -21.37 -21.84
N LYS A 72 6.65 -21.62 -20.77
CA LYS A 72 8.06 -22.05 -20.87
C LYS A 72 8.20 -23.39 -21.57
N ARG A 73 7.30 -24.34 -21.28
CA ARG A 73 7.30 -25.65 -21.93
C ARG A 73 6.91 -25.55 -23.40
N HIS A 74 5.90 -24.75 -23.72
CA HIS A 74 5.50 -24.48 -25.11
C HIS A 74 6.67 -23.87 -25.88
N ALA A 75 7.35 -22.87 -25.32
CA ALA A 75 8.53 -22.27 -25.93
C ALA A 75 9.66 -23.28 -26.18
N ALA A 76 9.95 -24.16 -25.22
CA ALA A 76 10.97 -25.18 -25.36
C ALA A 76 10.63 -26.24 -26.44
N LEU A 77 9.34 -26.51 -26.67
CA LEU A 77 8.86 -27.48 -27.66
C LEU A 77 8.69 -26.87 -29.05
N ALA A 78 8.09 -25.68 -29.14
CA ALA A 78 7.81 -24.97 -30.39
C ALA A 78 9.02 -24.19 -30.92
N GLY A 79 10.04 -23.97 -30.07
CA GLY A 79 11.24 -23.20 -30.41
C GLY A 79 10.98 -21.70 -30.59
N LYS A 80 9.80 -21.21 -30.23
CA LYS A 80 9.36 -19.81 -30.32
C LYS A 80 8.53 -19.48 -29.07
N VAL A 81 8.71 -18.30 -28.48
CA VAL A 81 7.81 -17.82 -27.41
C VAL A 81 6.70 -17.00 -28.05
N ASP A 82 5.45 -17.41 -27.84
CA ASP A 82 4.29 -16.68 -28.33
C ASP A 82 3.94 -15.50 -27.44
N VAL A 83 3.34 -14.46 -28.03
CA VAL A 83 2.88 -13.25 -27.32
C VAL A 83 1.64 -13.52 -26.47
N LYS A 84 0.85 -14.54 -26.82
CA LYS A 84 -0.36 -14.94 -26.10
C LYS A 84 -0.05 -16.07 -25.11
N PRO A 85 -0.46 -15.96 -23.82
CA PRO A 85 -0.32 -17.05 -22.87
C PRO A 85 -1.05 -18.31 -23.33
N VAL A 86 -0.43 -19.48 -23.14
CA VAL A 86 -1.01 -20.78 -23.40
C VAL A 86 -1.92 -21.16 -22.22
N GLU A 87 -3.20 -21.30 -22.50
CA GLU A 87 -4.19 -21.73 -21.51
C GLU A 87 -4.22 -23.27 -21.36
N PRO A 88 -4.48 -23.78 -20.15
CA PRO A 88 -4.68 -25.21 -19.96
C PRO A 88 -5.94 -25.67 -20.70
N VAL A 89 -5.85 -26.79 -21.41
CA VAL A 89 -6.95 -27.37 -22.22
C VAL A 89 -8.22 -27.63 -21.40
N LEU A 90 -8.08 -27.81 -20.08
CA LEU A 90 -9.17 -27.99 -19.12
C LEU A 90 -8.77 -27.35 -17.79
N PRO A 91 -9.49 -26.32 -17.29
CA PRO A 91 -9.21 -25.74 -15.98
C PRO A 91 -9.44 -26.80 -14.89
N GLY A 92 -8.37 -27.19 -14.20
CA GLY A 92 -8.40 -28.21 -13.15
C GLY A 92 -8.09 -29.65 -13.58
N ALA A 93 -7.52 -29.87 -14.77
CA ALA A 93 -7.23 -31.22 -15.25
C ALA A 93 -6.12 -31.96 -14.49
N ARG A 94 -6.53 -33.07 -13.85
CA ARG A 94 -5.77 -34.26 -13.45
C ARG A 94 -4.45 -34.01 -12.74
N ILE A 95 -4.52 -33.34 -11.59
CA ILE A 95 -3.58 -33.65 -10.51
C ILE A 95 -3.92 -35.08 -10.07
N SER A 96 -2.93 -35.97 -10.06
CA SER A 96 -3.14 -37.30 -9.47
C SER A 96 -3.54 -37.11 -8.00
N LEU A 97 -4.57 -37.80 -7.50
CA LEU A 97 -5.00 -37.74 -6.09
C LEU A 97 -3.86 -37.97 -5.08
N ALA A 98 -2.76 -38.57 -5.54
CA ALA A 98 -1.55 -38.86 -4.77
C ALA A 98 -0.61 -37.66 -4.53
N ARG A 99 -0.78 -36.50 -5.20
CA ARG A 99 0.17 -35.35 -5.10
C ARG A 99 -0.55 -34.02 -4.99
N SER A 100 0.10 -33.05 -4.33
CA SER A 100 -0.41 -31.67 -4.26
C SER A 100 -0.18 -30.93 -5.59
N LYS A 101 -1.00 -29.91 -5.87
CA LYS A 101 -0.88 -29.07 -7.09
C LYS A 101 0.50 -28.42 -7.20
N LYS A 102 1.08 -28.01 -6.07
CA LYS A 102 2.40 -27.35 -6.01
C LYS A 102 3.54 -28.33 -6.36
N ASP A 103 3.46 -29.55 -5.86
CA ASP A 103 4.50 -30.57 -6.12
C ASP A 103 4.50 -30.99 -7.60
N GLU A 104 3.33 -31.07 -8.21
CA GLU A 104 3.20 -31.37 -9.64
C GLU A 104 3.79 -30.26 -10.51
N ILE A 105 3.52 -28.99 -10.18
CA ILE A 105 4.10 -27.82 -10.87
C ILE A 105 5.63 -27.83 -10.75
N ASN A 106 6.18 -28.14 -9.57
CA ASN A 106 7.63 -28.24 -9.38
C ASN A 106 8.26 -29.35 -10.21
N LEU A 107 7.60 -30.51 -10.31
CA LEU A 107 8.05 -31.61 -11.13
C LEU A 107 7.97 -31.28 -12.63
N GLN A 108 6.97 -30.50 -13.05
CA GLN A 108 6.88 -30.00 -14.42
C GLN A 108 7.98 -28.98 -14.73
N LYS A 109 8.32 -28.07 -13.80
CA LYS A 109 9.45 -27.13 -13.93
C LYS A 109 10.77 -27.85 -14.17
N GLN A 110 11.01 -28.97 -13.48
CA GLN A 110 12.23 -29.77 -13.64
C GLN A 110 12.34 -30.47 -15.01
N LYS A 111 11.22 -30.69 -15.70
CA LYS A 111 11.19 -31.35 -17.03
C LYS A 111 11.46 -30.39 -18.20
N ILE A 112 11.68 -29.10 -17.93
CA ILE A 112 11.93 -28.10 -18.97
C ILE A 112 13.42 -28.11 -19.33
N ASP A 113 13.73 -28.41 -20.59
CA ASP A 113 15.10 -28.36 -21.12
C ASP A 113 15.59 -26.91 -21.20
N ALA A 114 16.50 -26.52 -20.29
CA ALA A 114 17.01 -25.16 -20.20
C ALA A 114 17.71 -24.67 -21.48
N GLU A 115 18.37 -25.56 -22.21
CA GLU A 115 19.06 -25.22 -23.47
C GLU A 115 18.11 -24.87 -24.60
N LYS A 116 16.97 -25.57 -24.70
CA LYS A 116 15.95 -25.29 -25.72
C LYS A 116 15.21 -23.98 -25.43
N LEU A 117 14.96 -23.70 -24.15
CA LEU A 117 14.36 -22.43 -23.71
C LEU A 117 15.23 -21.24 -24.12
N LYS A 118 16.55 -21.30 -23.87
CA LYS A 118 17.49 -20.23 -24.24
C LYS A 118 17.52 -19.96 -25.74
N ARG A 119 17.50 -21.01 -26.57
CA ARG A 119 17.43 -20.88 -28.04
C ARG A 119 16.13 -20.22 -28.50
N ALA A 120 15.00 -20.54 -27.86
CA ALA A 120 13.72 -19.90 -28.15
C ALA A 120 13.72 -18.42 -27.74
N GLU A 121 14.31 -18.06 -26.61
CA GLU A 121 14.46 -16.66 -26.16
C GLU A 121 15.38 -15.86 -27.09
N GLU A 122 16.46 -16.47 -27.59
CA GLU A 122 17.36 -15.83 -28.55
C GLU A 122 16.66 -15.51 -29.88
N SER A 123 15.70 -16.33 -30.32
CA SER A 123 14.91 -16.08 -31.52
C SER A 123 14.00 -14.84 -31.45
N LEU A 124 13.75 -14.31 -30.24
CA LEU A 124 12.92 -13.12 -29.99
C LEU A 124 13.70 -11.86 -29.73
N LYS A 125 15.02 -11.96 -29.50
CA LYS A 125 15.84 -10.76 -29.42
C LYS A 125 15.78 -10.09 -30.79
N PRO A 126 15.19 -8.89 -30.90
CA PRO A 126 15.14 -8.21 -32.19
C PRO A 126 16.58 -7.98 -32.64
N GLU A 127 16.88 -8.27 -33.90
CA GLU A 127 18.17 -7.90 -34.47
C GLU A 127 18.38 -6.40 -34.24
N PRO A 128 19.58 -5.96 -33.81
CA PRO A 128 19.84 -4.55 -33.58
C PRO A 128 19.54 -3.79 -34.87
N ALA A 129 18.54 -2.90 -34.81
CA ALA A 129 18.10 -2.14 -35.96
C ALA A 129 19.30 -1.39 -36.55
N LYS A 130 19.74 -1.79 -37.75
CA LYS A 130 20.73 -1.03 -38.52
C LYS A 130 20.06 0.24 -39.02
N VAL A 131 20.13 1.29 -38.21
CA VAL A 131 19.71 2.63 -38.61
C VAL A 131 20.60 3.06 -39.77
N LYS A 132 20.06 2.99 -41.00
CA LYS A 132 20.64 3.71 -42.14
C LYS A 132 20.37 5.18 -41.90
N LEU A 133 21.33 5.86 -41.26
CA LEU A 133 21.33 7.31 -41.18
C LEU A 133 21.36 7.83 -42.63
N SER A 134 20.26 8.41 -43.09
CA SER A 134 20.28 9.24 -44.29
C SER A 134 21.24 10.40 -44.06
N SER A 135 21.86 10.83 -45.16
CA SER A 135 22.84 11.93 -45.30
C SER A 135 22.83 12.99 -44.19
N PRO A 136 24.00 13.49 -43.75
CA PRO A 136 24.09 14.52 -42.72
C PRO A 136 23.28 15.75 -43.15
N SER A 137 22.14 15.96 -42.49
CA SER A 137 21.38 17.19 -42.61
C SER A 137 22.24 18.28 -41.97
N THR A 138 22.79 19.17 -42.79
CA THR A 138 23.45 20.36 -42.30
C THR A 138 22.42 21.18 -41.52
N PRO A 139 22.70 21.54 -40.26
CA PRO A 139 21.77 22.33 -39.47
C PRO A 139 21.52 23.68 -40.18
N PRO A 140 20.27 24.18 -40.21
CA PRO A 140 20.00 25.49 -40.76
C PRO A 140 20.85 26.52 -40.01
N LEU A 141 21.61 27.33 -40.75
CA LEU A 141 22.30 28.50 -40.21
C LEU A 141 21.26 29.32 -39.43
N ALA A 142 21.48 29.43 -38.13
CA ALA A 142 20.56 30.04 -37.18
C ALA A 142 20.35 31.52 -37.54
N MET A 143 19.25 31.82 -38.23
CA MET A 143 18.69 33.16 -38.24
C MET A 143 18.17 33.45 -36.83
N SER A 144 18.79 34.45 -36.20
CA SER A 144 18.59 34.85 -34.82
C SER A 144 17.19 35.42 -34.58
N ASN A 145 16.20 34.56 -34.39
CA ASN A 145 14.92 34.95 -33.81
C ASN A 145 14.85 34.43 -32.36
N GLY A 146 15.44 35.20 -31.44
CA GLY A 146 15.03 35.43 -30.04
C GLY A 146 14.60 34.29 -29.10
N LYS A 147 14.67 33.01 -29.50
CA LYS A 147 14.23 31.89 -28.67
C LYS A 147 15.45 31.28 -27.98
N ALA A 148 15.40 31.27 -26.65
CA ALA A 148 16.44 30.70 -25.81
C ALA A 148 16.74 29.25 -26.22
N PRO A 149 18.02 28.82 -26.25
CA PRO A 149 18.39 27.46 -26.59
C PRO A 149 17.72 26.49 -25.60
N VAL A 150 17.06 25.45 -26.14
CA VAL A 150 16.46 24.39 -25.33
C VAL A 150 17.58 23.56 -24.72
N THR A 151 17.79 23.70 -23.42
CA THR A 151 18.74 22.91 -22.64
C THR A 151 18.06 21.67 -22.08
N ASP A 152 18.65 20.49 -22.26
CA ASP A 152 18.18 19.25 -21.61
C ASP A 152 18.22 19.37 -20.09
N ILE A 153 17.06 19.22 -19.44
CA ILE A 153 16.94 19.22 -17.99
C ILE A 153 17.31 17.82 -17.48
N LYS A 154 18.49 17.69 -16.87
CA LYS A 154 18.87 16.46 -16.14
C LYS A 154 18.20 16.45 -14.77
N TYR A 155 17.24 15.55 -14.56
CA TYR A 155 16.60 15.37 -13.26
C TYR A 155 17.55 14.69 -12.28
N THR A 156 17.94 15.40 -11.22
CA THR A 156 18.70 14.84 -10.10
C THR A 156 17.74 14.55 -8.94
N PRO A 157 17.51 13.28 -8.55
CA PRO A 157 16.67 12.96 -7.41
C PRO A 157 17.32 13.53 -6.13
N LYS A 158 16.59 14.36 -5.39
CA LYS A 158 17.01 14.85 -4.08
C LYS A 158 16.56 13.84 -3.02
N LEU A 159 17.46 13.47 -2.11
CA LEU A 159 17.09 12.72 -0.92
C LEU A 159 16.42 13.71 0.04
N ILE A 160 15.13 13.52 0.28
CA ILE A 160 14.31 14.38 1.13
C ILE A 160 14.04 13.61 2.44
N GLY A 161 14.23 14.26 3.59
CA GLY A 161 14.00 13.65 4.89
C GLY A 161 12.50 13.53 5.23
N PRO A 162 12.10 12.78 6.27
CA PRO A 162 10.70 12.55 6.62
C PRO A 162 9.92 13.85 6.91
N ILE A 163 10.55 14.84 7.57
CA ILE A 163 9.94 16.14 7.85
C ILE A 163 9.73 16.94 6.56
N GLU A 164 10.73 16.96 5.69
CA GLU A 164 10.67 17.70 4.43
C GLU A 164 9.67 17.05 3.46
N GLU A 165 9.61 15.72 3.43
CA GLU A 165 8.66 14.97 2.59
C GLU A 165 7.21 15.32 2.94
N LEU A 166 6.89 15.40 4.24
CA LEU A 166 5.58 15.88 4.71
C LEU A 166 5.31 17.32 4.28
N GLY A 167 6.33 18.17 4.24
CA GLY A 167 6.21 19.58 3.87
C GLY A 167 6.11 19.83 2.36
N THR A 168 6.69 18.97 1.52
CA THR A 168 6.66 19.13 0.06
C THR A 168 5.57 18.31 -0.61
N MET A 169 4.79 17.55 0.16
CA MET A 169 3.87 16.57 -0.39
C MET A 169 2.77 17.22 -1.26
N THR A 170 2.73 16.80 -2.53
CA THR A 170 1.70 17.20 -3.50
C THR A 170 0.57 16.17 -3.57
N VAL A 171 -0.51 16.51 -4.28
CA VAL A 171 -1.62 15.58 -4.55
C VAL A 171 -1.13 14.36 -5.34
N ALA A 172 -0.26 14.56 -6.32
CA ALA A 172 0.36 13.48 -7.08
C ALA A 172 1.22 12.57 -6.19
N ASP A 173 1.97 13.14 -5.24
CA ASP A 173 2.78 12.34 -4.30
C ASP A 173 1.90 11.52 -3.37
N PHE A 174 0.82 12.11 -2.83
CA PHE A 174 -0.14 11.40 -1.99
C PHE A 174 -0.72 10.16 -2.67
N ARG A 175 -1.05 10.26 -3.97
CA ARG A 175 -1.51 9.13 -4.79
C ARG A 175 -0.44 8.07 -5.05
N ARG A 176 0.85 8.42 -4.95
CA ARG A 176 1.97 7.50 -5.14
C ARG A 176 2.35 6.74 -3.88
N VAL A 177 1.96 7.23 -2.70
CA VAL A 177 2.30 6.58 -1.41
C VAL A 177 1.74 5.16 -1.31
N ALA A 178 0.51 4.95 -1.80
CA ALA A 178 -0.13 3.64 -1.89
C ALA A 178 -1.25 3.66 -2.95
N SER A 179 -1.57 2.50 -3.51
CA SER A 179 -2.70 2.36 -4.44
C SER A 179 -4.06 2.62 -3.79
N ASP A 180 -4.18 2.35 -2.49
CA ASP A 180 -5.37 2.64 -1.68
C ASP A 180 -5.14 3.92 -0.85
N ILE A 181 -6.09 4.85 -0.95
CA ILE A 181 -6.07 6.16 -0.29
C ILE A 181 -6.06 6.02 1.24
N ASN A 182 -6.78 5.03 1.79
CA ASN A 182 -6.81 4.81 3.23
C ASN A 182 -5.45 4.35 3.76
N ILE A 183 -4.80 3.44 3.02
CA ILE A 183 -3.46 2.97 3.33
C ILE A 183 -2.44 4.11 3.20
N ALA A 184 -2.61 5.00 2.22
CA ALA A 184 -1.77 6.18 2.07
C ALA A 184 -1.87 7.10 3.31
N ALA A 185 -3.09 7.34 3.81
CA ALA A 185 -3.32 8.13 5.01
C ALA A 185 -2.71 7.49 6.27
N GLU A 186 -2.86 6.18 6.44
CA GLU A 186 -2.24 5.43 7.55
C GLU A 186 -0.71 5.56 7.52
N LYS A 187 -0.07 5.42 6.34
CA LYS A 187 1.38 5.58 6.20
C LYS A 187 1.87 6.97 6.60
N ILE A 188 1.11 8.01 6.29
CA ILE A 188 1.45 9.38 6.69
C ILE A 188 1.34 9.53 8.20
N LEU A 189 0.28 9.00 8.81
CA LEU A 189 0.11 8.98 10.26
C LEU A 189 1.23 8.20 10.97
N ASP A 190 1.65 7.08 10.38
CA ASP A 190 2.76 6.29 10.92
C ASP A 190 4.09 7.04 10.85
N LYS A 191 4.32 7.88 9.82
CA LYS A 191 5.48 8.80 9.81
C LYS A 191 5.43 9.79 10.98
N PHE A 192 4.26 10.36 11.30
CA PHE A 192 4.12 11.23 12.46
C PHE A 192 4.40 10.50 13.78
N LYS A 193 3.91 9.26 13.93
CA LYS A 193 4.20 8.43 15.11
C LYS A 193 5.70 8.15 15.23
N LEU A 194 6.36 7.79 14.13
CA LEU A 194 7.81 7.55 14.12
C LEU A 194 8.58 8.81 14.54
N LEU A 195 8.23 9.97 13.99
CA LEU A 195 8.83 11.25 14.41
C LEU A 195 8.59 11.54 15.90
N GLN A 196 7.41 11.20 16.41
CA GLN A 196 7.07 11.36 17.83
C GLN A 196 7.86 10.41 18.74
N GLU A 197 8.10 9.18 18.30
CA GLU A 197 8.91 8.18 19.00
C GLU A 197 10.40 8.58 19.03
N GLU A 198 10.92 9.17 17.96
CA GLU A 198 12.30 9.67 17.88
C GLU A 198 12.51 10.94 18.74
N SER A 199 11.67 11.96 18.54
CA SER A 199 11.70 13.18 19.35
C SER A 199 10.42 13.99 19.20
N TYR A 200 9.87 14.47 20.31
CA TYR A 200 8.73 15.39 20.26
C TYR A 200 9.01 16.68 19.48
N THR A 201 10.27 17.16 19.45
CA THR A 201 10.63 18.32 18.62
C THR A 201 10.45 18.05 17.13
N ASP A 202 10.66 16.81 16.71
CA ASP A 202 10.68 16.41 15.31
C ASP A 202 9.26 16.15 14.82
N TYR A 203 8.42 15.62 15.72
CA TYR A 203 6.98 15.66 15.57
C TYR A 203 6.45 17.09 15.34
N LEU A 204 6.82 18.07 16.19
CA LEU A 204 6.38 19.46 16.01
C LEU A 204 6.89 20.08 14.70
N ARG A 205 8.14 19.78 14.30
CA ARG A 205 8.68 20.21 13.00
C ARG A 205 7.91 19.57 11.85
N GLY A 206 7.60 18.28 11.93
CA GLY A 206 6.78 17.55 10.98
C GLY A 206 5.36 18.12 10.86
N LEU A 207 4.73 18.45 11.99
CA LEU A 207 3.39 19.07 12.02
C LEU A 207 3.38 20.43 11.33
N ASN A 208 4.38 21.26 11.63
CA ASN A 208 4.53 22.56 10.98
C ASN A 208 4.84 22.44 9.47
N ALA A 209 5.64 21.44 9.08
CA ALA A 209 5.91 21.15 7.68
C ALA A 209 4.63 20.72 6.95
N TRP A 210 3.90 19.75 7.50
CA TRP A 210 2.63 19.27 6.94
C TRP A 210 1.59 20.38 6.78
N ARG A 211 1.44 21.25 7.78
CA ARG A 211 0.51 22.38 7.71
C ARG A 211 0.80 23.30 6.52
N LYS A 212 2.08 23.43 6.15
CA LYS A 212 2.56 24.22 5.00
C LYS A 212 2.59 23.43 3.69
N SER A 213 2.21 22.15 3.71
CA SER A 213 2.26 21.31 2.52
C SER A 213 1.31 21.81 1.42
N PRO A 214 1.68 21.63 0.13
CA PRO A 214 0.81 21.95 -0.99
C PRO A 214 -0.57 21.28 -0.89
N ILE A 215 -0.61 20.01 -0.47
CA ILE A 215 -1.86 19.27 -0.31
C ILE A 215 -2.75 19.82 0.80
N ASN A 216 -2.20 20.13 1.98
CA ASN A 216 -3.00 20.68 3.08
C ASN A 216 -3.45 22.11 2.76
N SER A 217 -2.59 22.90 2.12
CA SER A 217 -2.94 24.24 1.65
C SER A 217 -4.09 24.21 0.64
N LEU A 218 -4.12 23.21 -0.25
CA LEU A 218 -5.22 23.00 -1.18
C LEU A 218 -6.52 22.62 -0.45
N TYR A 219 -6.45 21.69 0.51
CA TYR A 219 -7.60 21.32 1.34
C TYR A 219 -8.20 22.53 2.07
N LEU A 220 -7.37 23.36 2.71
CA LEU A 220 -7.83 24.56 3.42
C LEU A 220 -8.47 25.59 2.47
N LYS A 221 -7.94 25.74 1.25
CA LYS A 221 -8.55 26.60 0.22
C LYS A 221 -9.94 26.12 -0.17
N LEU A 222 -10.08 24.82 -0.43
CA LEU A 222 -11.39 24.21 -0.75
C LEU A 222 -12.37 24.35 0.42
N LEU A 223 -11.89 24.20 1.66
CA LEU A 223 -12.70 24.38 2.86
C LEU A 223 -13.17 25.83 3.00
N HIS A 224 -12.29 26.82 2.84
CA HIS A 224 -12.66 28.23 2.89
C HIS A 224 -13.73 28.57 1.85
N GLU A 225 -13.51 28.15 0.60
CA GLU A 225 -14.46 28.39 -0.48
C GLU A 225 -15.81 27.67 -0.27
N SER A 226 -15.80 26.53 0.42
CA SER A 226 -17.02 25.80 0.82
C SER A 226 -17.85 26.59 1.81
N LEU A 227 -17.20 27.27 2.75
CA LEU A 227 -17.85 28.13 3.72
C LEU A 227 -18.38 29.40 3.05
N ASP A 228 -17.62 29.99 2.14
CA ASP A 228 -18.03 31.21 1.41
C ASP A 228 -19.26 30.97 0.52
N LYS A 229 -19.32 29.83 -0.16
CA LYS A 229 -20.38 29.51 -1.13
C LYS A 229 -21.51 28.68 -0.55
N GLY A 230 -21.36 28.15 0.66
CA GLY A 230 -22.32 27.23 1.27
C GLY A 230 -22.49 25.90 0.51
N GLN A 231 -21.46 25.47 -0.23
CA GLN A 231 -21.46 24.24 -1.03
C GLN A 231 -20.64 23.14 -0.35
N SER A 232 -20.88 21.87 -0.70
CA SER A 232 -20.06 20.78 -0.16
C SER A 232 -18.63 20.81 -0.74
N LEU A 233 -17.63 20.33 0.01
CA LEU A 233 -16.24 20.27 -0.48
C LEU A 233 -16.12 19.42 -1.76
N SER A 234 -16.96 18.39 -1.89
CA SER A 234 -17.02 17.53 -3.08
C SER A 234 -17.45 18.29 -4.33
N GLU A 235 -18.45 19.16 -4.20
CA GLU A 235 -18.95 20.02 -5.29
C GLU A 235 -17.92 21.05 -5.74
N ILE A 236 -17.23 21.70 -4.81
CA ILE A 236 -16.20 22.68 -5.14
C ILE A 236 -15.01 22.00 -5.81
N ALA A 237 -14.57 20.86 -5.28
CA ALA A 237 -13.53 20.07 -5.92
C ALA A 237 -13.95 19.64 -7.34
N ALA A 238 -15.21 19.27 -7.55
CA ALA A 238 -15.73 18.99 -8.89
C ALA A 238 -15.69 20.21 -9.82
N SER A 239 -16.02 21.40 -9.31
CA SER A 239 -15.93 22.64 -10.09
C SER A 239 -14.49 22.99 -10.51
N TYR A 240 -13.50 22.66 -9.68
CA TYR A 240 -12.10 22.84 -10.02
C TYR A 240 -11.62 21.82 -11.04
N ARG A 241 -12.06 20.55 -10.92
CA ARG A 241 -11.79 19.52 -11.94
C ARG A 241 -12.35 19.92 -13.30
N ALA A 242 -13.56 20.49 -13.33
CA ALA A 242 -14.17 21.00 -14.56
C ALA A 242 -13.35 22.13 -15.22
N LYS A 243 -12.60 22.90 -14.43
CA LYS A 243 -11.68 23.94 -14.89
C LYS A 243 -10.29 23.41 -15.28
N GLY A 244 -10.06 22.09 -15.20
CA GLY A 244 -8.78 21.45 -15.50
C GLY A 244 -7.72 21.67 -14.43
N MET A 245 -8.08 22.12 -13.23
CA MET A 245 -7.13 22.29 -12.12
C MET A 245 -6.93 20.97 -11.38
N GLU A 246 -5.68 20.66 -11.03
CA GLU A 246 -5.35 19.50 -10.20
C GLU A 246 -5.93 19.68 -8.79
N THR A 247 -6.82 18.77 -8.39
CA THR A 247 -7.52 18.83 -7.11
C THR A 247 -7.70 17.47 -6.47
N LEU A 248 -8.22 17.49 -5.24
CA LEU A 248 -8.52 16.33 -4.43
C LEU A 248 -9.83 15.66 -4.87
N ASN A 249 -9.82 14.33 -4.91
CA ASN A 249 -11.02 13.51 -5.04
C ASN A 249 -11.78 13.42 -3.71
N PRO A 250 -13.08 13.05 -3.72
CA PRO A 250 -13.88 12.98 -2.50
C PRO A 250 -13.25 12.10 -1.40
N ALA A 251 -12.75 10.92 -1.79
CA ALA A 251 -12.04 10.02 -0.86
C ALA A 251 -10.71 10.61 -0.35
N GLU A 252 -10.00 11.39 -1.18
CA GLU A 252 -8.75 12.06 -0.77
C GLU A 252 -9.03 13.20 0.21
N ILE A 253 -10.14 13.93 0.03
CA ILE A 253 -10.59 14.99 0.96
C ILE A 253 -10.89 14.38 2.33
N GLU A 254 -11.61 13.27 2.37
CA GLU A 254 -11.92 12.55 3.61
C GLU A 254 -10.66 12.07 4.32
N ALA A 255 -9.72 11.47 3.57
CA ALA A 255 -8.46 11.01 4.10
C ALA A 255 -7.59 12.15 4.67
N VAL A 256 -7.45 13.27 3.95
CA VAL A 256 -6.69 14.44 4.44
C VAL A 256 -7.34 15.04 5.68
N MET A 257 -8.67 15.12 5.72
CA MET A 257 -9.43 15.56 6.90
C MET A 257 -9.18 14.64 8.10
N GLU A 258 -9.17 13.32 7.90
CA GLU A 258 -8.90 12.36 8.96
C GLU A 258 -7.46 12.49 9.51
N ILE A 259 -6.48 12.71 8.62
CA ILE A 259 -5.09 12.97 9.02
C ILE A 259 -5.04 14.22 9.90
N ASN A 260 -5.61 15.33 9.42
CA ASN A 260 -5.62 16.61 10.14
C ASN A 260 -6.27 16.48 11.53
N LYS A 261 -7.38 15.75 11.64
CA LYS A 261 -8.05 15.50 12.92
C LYS A 261 -7.18 14.71 13.91
N LYS A 262 -6.36 13.77 13.43
CA LYS A 262 -5.52 12.91 14.28
C LYS A 262 -4.23 13.58 14.74
N ILE A 263 -3.72 14.55 14.00
CA ILE A 263 -2.45 15.25 14.32
C ILE A 263 -2.66 16.53 15.14
N GLU A 264 -3.88 17.02 15.26
CA GLU A 264 -4.21 18.27 15.95
C GLU A 264 -4.55 18.09 17.45
N VAL A 265 -4.16 16.94 18.02
CA VAL A 265 -4.40 16.58 19.44
C VAL A 265 -3.43 17.28 20.38
#